data_AF-A0A524JPQ2-F1
#
_entry.id   AF-A0A524JPQ2-F1
#
_cell.length_a   1.000
_cell.length_b   1.000
_cell.length_c   1.000
_cell.angle_alpha   90.00
_cell.angle_beta   90.00
_cell.angle_gamma   90.00
#
_symmetry.space_group_name_H-M   'P 1'
#
loop_
_entity.id
_entity.type
_entity.pdbx_description
1 polymer ?
#
loop_
_entity_poly.entity_id
_entity_poly.type
_entity_poly.pdbx_seq_one_letter_code
_entity_poly.pdbx_strand_id
1 'polypeptide(L)'
;MRKMLKSILVFLLLHGCFNLSHAQDKPSDFVDQLPEIFTAVCTAGNAEVQAYGGKLGTFSRTVQARLDSLAALKIKSRSGMKVKANADTSQLERQLKKTEKLISKTDYSVKFDKALHTEAEKIIEQRLDEINKKADAASDYRVLEALLAETKRVRSDYCQAASPHFIELLVEQRAILENDVTAIVTAADLSQQIHCRTLGFIYFPELSYENAYLRILDHLKYMNLLLSFCPGNE
;
A
#
# COMPACT_ATOMS: atom_id res chain seq x y z
N MET A 1 -19.90 -51.44 -37.65
CA MET A 1 -19.21 -50.17 -37.32
C MET A 1 -19.76 -49.57 -36.03
N ARG A 2 -19.42 -50.15 -34.87
CA ARG A 2 -19.82 -49.66 -33.53
C ARG A 2 -18.69 -49.92 -32.54
N LYS A 3 -17.54 -49.27 -32.72
CA LYS A 3 -16.43 -49.25 -31.75
C LYS A 3 -15.59 -47.99 -31.97
N MET A 4 -16.13 -46.80 -31.70
CA MET A 4 -15.32 -45.58 -31.61
C MET A 4 -16.00 -44.46 -30.81
N LEU A 5 -16.66 -44.81 -29.69
CA LEU A 5 -17.32 -43.80 -28.84
C LEU A 5 -17.15 -44.03 -27.33
N LYS A 6 -16.14 -44.80 -26.91
CA LYS A 6 -15.88 -45.06 -25.47
C LYS A 6 -14.55 -44.49 -24.94
N SER A 7 -13.74 -43.84 -25.77
CA SER A 7 -12.40 -43.37 -25.35
C SER A 7 -12.28 -41.86 -25.11
N ILE A 8 -13.35 -41.08 -25.26
CA ILE A 8 -13.30 -39.62 -25.03
C ILE A 8 -13.83 -39.23 -23.64
N LEU A 9 -14.61 -40.11 -22.98
CA LEU A 9 -15.25 -39.78 -21.70
C LEU A 9 -14.42 -40.12 -20.44
N VAL A 10 -13.22 -40.71 -20.58
CA VAL A 10 -12.36 -41.09 -19.43
C VAL A 10 -11.18 -40.14 -19.25
N PHE A 11 -10.91 -39.23 -20.20
CA PHE A 11 -9.82 -38.27 -20.09
C PHE A 11 -10.19 -36.97 -19.36
N LEU A 12 -11.48 -36.75 -19.07
CA LEU A 12 -12.00 -35.53 -18.43
C LEU A 12 -12.11 -35.61 -16.89
N LEU A 13 -11.74 -36.72 -16.27
CA LEU A 13 -11.89 -36.94 -14.82
C LEU A 13 -10.58 -37.15 -14.05
N LEU A 14 -9.40 -37.01 -14.70
CA LEU A 14 -8.10 -37.35 -14.10
C LEU A 14 -7.05 -36.23 -14.06
N HIS A 15 -7.43 -34.98 -14.37
CA HIS A 15 -6.55 -33.81 -14.16
C HIS A 15 -6.96 -32.96 -12.94
N GLY A 16 -7.86 -33.48 -12.11
CA GLY A 16 -8.10 -32.99 -10.76
C GLY A 16 -7.02 -33.45 -9.80
N CYS A 17 -5.80 -32.93 -9.94
CA CYS A 17 -4.78 -32.87 -8.89
C CYS A 17 -3.74 -31.81 -9.26
N PHE A 18 -4.18 -30.60 -9.62
CA PHE A 18 -3.35 -29.45 -9.35
C PHE A 18 -3.28 -29.32 -7.82
N ASN A 19 -2.18 -29.81 -7.25
CA ASN A 19 -1.55 -29.11 -6.14
C ASN A 19 -1.18 -27.72 -6.68
N LEU A 20 -2.17 -26.85 -6.78
CA LEU A 20 -2.00 -25.43 -6.91
C LEU A 20 -1.51 -25.01 -5.52
N SER A 21 -0.22 -25.25 -5.25
CA SER A 21 0.47 -24.41 -4.29
C SER A 21 0.22 -23.01 -4.82
N HIS A 22 -0.71 -22.29 -4.20
CA HIS A 22 -0.83 -20.86 -4.42
C HIS A 22 0.44 -20.31 -3.80
N ALA A 23 1.54 -20.36 -4.55
CA ALA A 23 2.81 -19.77 -4.16
C ALA A 23 2.53 -18.27 -4.13
N GLN A 24 2.09 -17.81 -2.97
CA GLN A 24 1.76 -16.43 -2.71
C GLN A 24 3.03 -15.78 -2.22
N ASP A 25 3.48 -14.77 -2.95
CA ASP A 25 4.70 -14.02 -2.61
C ASP A 25 4.54 -13.44 -1.20
N LYS A 26 5.56 -13.63 -0.35
CA LYS A 26 5.46 -13.24 1.06
C LYS A 26 5.50 -11.72 1.15
N PRO A 27 4.82 -11.12 2.14
CA PRO A 27 4.92 -9.68 2.38
C PRO A 27 6.37 -9.19 2.57
N SER A 28 7.25 -9.99 3.16
CA SER A 28 8.69 -9.68 3.28
C SER A 28 9.34 -9.44 1.91
N ASP A 29 9.00 -10.27 0.92
CA ASP A 29 9.58 -10.19 -0.42
C ASP A 29 9.18 -8.88 -1.11
N PHE A 30 7.97 -8.38 -0.84
CA PHE A 30 7.53 -7.07 -1.31
C PHE A 30 8.20 -5.92 -0.56
N VAL A 31 8.41 -6.05 0.75
CA VAL A 31 9.13 -5.03 1.52
C VAL A 31 10.56 -4.87 0.98
N ASP A 32 11.24 -5.98 0.70
CA ASP A 32 12.59 -5.98 0.11
C ASP A 32 12.63 -5.37 -1.31
N GLN A 33 11.51 -5.45 -2.05
CA GLN A 33 11.38 -4.93 -3.41
C GLN A 33 10.76 -3.53 -3.48
N LEU A 34 10.49 -2.89 -2.34
CA LEU A 34 9.89 -1.56 -2.31
C LEU A 34 10.73 -0.57 -3.13
N PRO A 35 10.12 0.19 -4.07
CA PRO A 35 10.81 1.23 -4.80
C PRO A 35 11.52 2.20 -3.85
N GLU A 36 12.67 2.73 -4.28
CA GLU A 36 13.38 3.76 -3.52
C GLU A 36 12.51 5.02 -3.39
N ILE A 37 12.59 5.71 -2.25
CA ILE A 37 11.83 6.95 -2.03
C ILE A 37 12.38 8.04 -2.97
N PHE A 38 11.49 8.69 -3.72
CA PHE A 38 11.85 9.70 -4.73
C PHE A 38 12.22 11.05 -4.11
N THR A 39 13.49 11.22 -3.77
CA THR A 39 13.99 12.42 -3.06
C THR A 39 14.19 13.65 -3.96
N ALA A 40 14.29 13.47 -5.28
CA ALA A 40 14.51 14.55 -6.26
C ALA A 40 13.23 15.31 -6.65
N VAL A 41 12.15 15.20 -5.85
CA VAL A 41 10.80 15.66 -6.19
C VAL A 41 10.70 17.14 -6.60
N CYS A 42 11.53 18.02 -6.04
CA CYS A 42 11.47 19.46 -6.35
C CYS A 42 12.26 19.88 -7.60
N THR A 43 13.11 19.00 -8.12
CA THR A 43 13.99 19.30 -9.26
C THR A 43 13.74 18.40 -10.46
N ALA A 44 12.96 17.33 -10.29
CA ALA A 44 12.64 16.37 -11.33
C ALA A 44 11.74 16.97 -12.41
N GLY A 45 11.95 16.56 -13.66
CA GLY A 45 11.05 16.88 -14.76
C GLY A 45 9.82 15.95 -14.81
N ASN A 46 8.78 16.37 -15.53
CA ASN A 46 7.53 15.60 -15.66
C ASN A 46 7.74 14.15 -16.12
N ALA A 47 8.68 13.91 -17.03
CA ALA A 47 8.99 12.55 -17.51
C ALA A 47 9.53 11.64 -16.40
N GLU A 48 10.36 12.17 -15.50
CA GLU A 48 10.93 11.42 -14.37
C GLU A 48 9.85 11.10 -13.33
N VAL A 49 9.00 12.07 -13.02
CA VAL A 49 7.87 11.92 -12.10
C VAL A 49 6.87 10.90 -12.64
N GLN A 50 6.52 10.96 -13.92
CA GLN A 50 5.63 9.98 -14.56
C GLN A 50 6.24 8.59 -14.61
N ALA A 51 7.53 8.46 -14.93
CA ALA A 51 8.22 7.19 -14.92
C ALA A 51 8.23 6.56 -13.53
N TYR A 52 8.51 7.34 -12.49
CA TYR A 52 8.48 6.89 -11.11
C TYR A 52 7.06 6.55 -10.63
N GLY A 53 6.07 7.38 -10.95
CA GLY A 53 4.65 7.08 -10.68
C GLY A 53 4.17 5.80 -11.38
N GLY A 54 4.66 5.54 -12.59
CA GLY A 54 4.40 4.27 -13.31
C GLY A 54 4.99 3.05 -12.60
N LYS A 55 6.19 3.17 -12.02
CA LYS A 55 6.80 2.13 -11.17
C LYS A 55 5.96 1.89 -9.91
N LEU A 56 5.60 2.95 -9.18
CA LEU A 56 4.76 2.86 -7.99
C LEU A 56 3.39 2.23 -8.29
N GLY A 57 2.73 2.68 -9.36
CA GLY A 57 1.43 2.16 -9.76
C GLY A 57 1.48 0.69 -10.16
N THR A 58 2.54 0.25 -10.83
CA THR A 58 2.74 -1.16 -11.17
C THR A 58 2.96 -2.00 -9.91
N PHE A 59 3.84 -1.54 -9.01
CA PHE A 59 4.11 -2.24 -7.77
C PHE A 59 2.87 -2.34 -6.87
N SER A 60 2.13 -1.23 -6.71
CA SER A 60 0.87 -1.18 -5.97
C SER A 60 -0.18 -2.14 -6.54
N ARG A 61 -0.35 -2.20 -7.87
CA ARG A 61 -1.25 -3.18 -8.51
C ARG A 61 -0.84 -4.62 -8.24
N THR A 62 0.46 -4.92 -8.22
CA THR A 62 0.95 -6.27 -7.89
C THR A 62 0.61 -6.65 -6.46
N VAL A 63 0.88 -5.76 -5.49
CA VAL A 63 0.54 -5.99 -4.08
C VAL A 63 -0.98 -6.13 -3.89
N GLN A 64 -1.76 -5.25 -4.53
CA GLN A 64 -3.23 -5.29 -4.49
C GLN A 64 -3.76 -6.62 -5.04
N ALA A 65 -3.22 -7.12 -6.16
CA ALA A 65 -3.64 -8.40 -6.73
C ALA A 65 -3.39 -9.57 -5.77
N ARG A 66 -2.29 -9.54 -4.99
CA ARG A 66 -2.04 -10.54 -3.93
C ARG A 66 -3.03 -10.41 -2.79
N LEU A 67 -3.33 -9.19 -2.33
CA LEU A 67 -4.36 -8.94 -1.34
C LEU A 67 -5.74 -9.44 -1.80
N ASP A 68 -6.13 -9.12 -3.04
CA ASP A 68 -7.42 -9.52 -3.61
C ASP A 68 -7.56 -11.05 -3.72
N SER A 69 -6.45 -11.74 -4.01
CA SER A 69 -6.43 -13.21 -4.07
C SER A 69 -6.80 -13.88 -2.73
N LEU A 70 -6.62 -13.19 -1.60
CA LEU A 70 -7.00 -13.68 -0.28
C LEU A 70 -8.52 -13.75 -0.09
N ALA A 71 -9.32 -13.00 -0.85
CA ALA A 71 -10.77 -12.96 -0.67
C ALA A 71 -11.41 -14.35 -0.85
N ALA A 72 -10.96 -15.12 -1.84
CA ALA A 72 -11.45 -16.48 -2.08
C ALA A 72 -11.05 -17.44 -0.93
N LEU A 73 -9.83 -17.31 -0.40
CA LEU A 73 -9.38 -18.09 0.75
C LEU A 73 -10.16 -17.74 2.01
N LYS A 74 -10.54 -16.47 2.20
CA LYS A 74 -11.33 -16.00 3.34
C LYS A 74 -12.77 -16.52 3.31
N ILE A 75 -13.34 -16.70 2.12
CA ILE A 75 -14.63 -17.37 1.96
C ILE A 75 -14.49 -18.87 2.27
N LYS A 76 -13.47 -19.53 1.72
CA LYS A 76 -13.21 -20.96 1.96
C LYS A 76 -12.92 -21.27 3.43
N SER A 77 -12.17 -20.42 4.14
CA SER A 77 -11.84 -20.60 5.56
C SER A 77 -13.07 -20.66 6.45
N ARG A 78 -14.12 -19.93 6.07
CA ARG A 78 -15.39 -19.86 6.79
C ARG A 78 -16.37 -20.96 6.39
N SER A 79 -16.10 -21.70 5.31
CA SER A 79 -16.96 -22.79 4.88
C SER A 79 -16.96 -23.92 5.91
N GLY A 80 -18.14 -24.34 6.36
CA GLY A 80 -18.26 -25.41 7.35
C GLY A 80 -17.94 -25.01 8.80
N MET A 81 -17.98 -23.72 9.14
CA MET A 81 -17.81 -23.20 10.50
C MET A 81 -18.58 -24.02 11.55
N LYS A 82 -17.88 -24.46 12.59
CA LYS A 82 -18.43 -25.20 13.74
C LYS A 82 -17.76 -24.74 15.01
N VAL A 83 -18.50 -23.97 15.81
CA VAL A 83 -18.00 -23.43 17.09
C VAL A 83 -17.66 -24.56 18.05
N LYS A 84 -16.46 -24.50 18.62
CA LYS A 84 -15.94 -25.44 19.62
C LYS A 84 -15.81 -24.72 20.96
N ALA A 85 -16.84 -24.81 21.79
CA ALA A 85 -16.94 -24.10 23.07
C ALA A 85 -15.82 -24.45 24.08
N ASN A 86 -15.17 -25.61 23.93
CA ASN A 86 -14.14 -26.11 24.85
C ASN A 86 -12.72 -26.07 24.25
N ALA A 87 -12.48 -25.28 23.20
CA ALA A 87 -11.16 -25.17 22.61
C ALA A 87 -10.20 -24.40 23.53
N ASP A 88 -9.07 -25.02 23.90
CA ASP A 88 -8.00 -24.34 24.64
C ASP A 88 -7.06 -23.58 23.68
N THR A 89 -7.08 -22.26 23.79
CA THR A 89 -6.26 -21.30 23.04
C THR A 89 -5.30 -20.50 23.91
N SER A 90 -5.20 -20.82 25.21
CA SER A 90 -4.47 -20.01 26.19
C SER A 90 -3.00 -19.78 25.85
N GLN A 91 -2.30 -20.78 25.30
CA GLN A 91 -0.92 -20.63 24.86
C GLN A 91 -0.78 -19.70 23.65
N LEU A 92 -1.68 -19.86 22.66
CA LEU A 92 -1.68 -19.04 21.44
C LEU A 92 -1.98 -17.58 21.78
N GLU A 93 -2.92 -17.32 22.69
CA GLU A 93 -3.23 -15.96 23.17
C GLU A 93 -2.05 -15.29 23.87
N ARG A 94 -1.31 -16.05 24.69
CA ARG A 94 -0.08 -15.55 25.33
C ARG A 94 0.99 -15.22 24.28
N GLN A 95 1.15 -16.04 23.25
CA GLN A 95 2.08 -15.79 22.15
C GLN A 95 1.65 -14.59 21.30
N LEU A 96 0.36 -14.47 21.00
CA LEU A 96 -0.22 -13.34 20.28
C LEU A 96 0.09 -12.04 21.00
N LYS A 97 -0.22 -11.96 22.29
CA LYS A 97 0.05 -10.77 23.11
C LYS A 97 1.54 -10.42 23.21
N LYS A 98 2.43 -11.40 23.16
CA LYS A 98 3.89 -11.15 23.11
C LYS A 98 4.30 -10.60 21.75
N THR A 99 3.76 -11.16 20.68
CA THR A 99 4.07 -10.77 19.30
C THR A 99 3.54 -9.37 18.99
N GLU A 100 2.32 -9.04 19.43
CA GLU A 100 1.72 -7.71 19.25
C GLU A 100 2.53 -6.58 19.90
N LYS A 101 3.34 -6.88 20.92
CA LYS A 101 4.24 -5.89 21.54
C LYS A 101 5.44 -5.55 20.68
N LEU A 102 5.76 -6.38 19.69
CA LEU A 102 6.85 -6.15 18.74
C LEU A 102 6.40 -5.26 17.58
N ILE A 103 5.09 -5.02 17.41
CA ILE A 103 4.54 -4.24 16.32
C ILE A 103 4.40 -2.78 16.78
N SER A 104 4.96 -1.86 16.00
CA SER A 104 4.83 -0.43 16.21
C SER A 104 3.37 0.02 16.14
N LYS A 105 3.01 0.97 17.00
CA LYS A 105 1.67 1.56 17.09
C LYS A 105 1.60 2.96 16.48
N THR A 106 2.66 3.40 15.80
CA THR A 106 2.71 4.74 15.22
C THR A 106 1.64 4.89 14.14
N ASP A 107 0.77 5.88 14.31
CA ASP A 107 -0.21 6.27 13.31
C ASP A 107 0.40 7.29 12.34
N TYR A 108 0.84 6.79 11.19
CA TYR A 108 1.43 7.63 10.15
C TYR A 108 0.40 8.51 9.43
N SER A 109 -0.89 8.17 9.46
CA SER A 109 -1.91 8.99 8.80
C SER A 109 -1.94 10.40 9.37
N VAL A 110 -1.93 10.52 10.70
CA VAL A 110 -1.89 11.80 11.41
C VAL A 110 -0.55 12.53 11.20
N LYS A 111 0.56 11.80 11.11
CA LYS A 111 1.88 12.41 10.87
C LYS A 111 1.96 13.01 9.46
N PHE A 112 1.53 12.27 8.45
CA PHE A 112 1.53 12.74 7.06
C PHE A 112 0.53 13.88 6.83
N ASP A 113 -0.66 13.81 7.44
CA ASP A 113 -1.65 14.90 7.40
C ASP A 113 -1.07 16.21 7.92
N LYS A 114 -0.38 16.18 9.07
CA LYS A 114 0.33 17.35 9.61
C LYS A 114 1.48 17.84 8.73
N ALA A 115 2.16 16.94 8.03
CA ALA A 115 3.25 17.29 7.12
C ALA A 115 2.74 17.96 5.83
N LEU A 116 1.48 17.71 5.43
CA LEU A 116 0.81 18.44 4.36
C LEU A 116 0.32 19.80 4.87
N HIS A 117 -0.36 19.79 6.02
CA HIS A 117 -1.05 20.95 6.58
C HIS A 117 -0.13 21.85 7.43
N THR A 118 0.91 22.35 6.80
CA THR A 118 1.89 23.24 7.43
C THR A 118 1.54 24.71 7.24
N GLU A 119 2.19 25.60 8.00
CA GLU A 119 2.07 27.04 7.77
C GLU A 119 2.56 27.44 6.38
N ALA A 120 3.48 26.66 5.78
CA ALA A 120 3.92 26.86 4.41
C ALA A 120 2.78 26.64 3.41
N GLU A 121 1.89 25.66 3.61
CA GLU A 121 0.73 25.44 2.75
C GLU A 121 -0.18 26.68 2.72
N LYS A 122 -0.53 27.23 3.89
CA LYS A 122 -1.37 28.44 3.97
C LYS A 122 -0.75 29.65 3.28
N ILE A 123 0.54 29.90 3.50
CA ILE A 123 1.26 31.02 2.87
C ILE A 123 1.26 30.85 1.34
N ILE A 124 1.40 29.62 0.86
CA ILE A 124 1.45 29.30 -0.56
C ILE A 124 0.07 29.40 -1.20
N GLU A 125 -0.98 28.89 -0.56
CA GLU A 125 -2.36 29.05 -1.01
C GLU A 125 -2.73 30.52 -1.17
N GLN A 126 -2.36 31.36 -0.20
CA GLN A 126 -2.57 32.81 -0.27
C GLN A 126 -1.83 33.43 -1.47
N ARG A 127 -0.56 33.08 -1.68
CA ARG A 127 0.23 33.58 -2.81
C ARG A 127 -0.34 33.12 -4.16
N LEU A 128 -0.80 31.87 -4.26
CA LEU A 128 -1.42 31.35 -5.47
C LEU A 128 -2.76 32.04 -5.76
N ASP A 129 -3.57 32.30 -4.74
CA ASP A 129 -4.82 33.06 -4.87
C ASP A 129 -4.57 34.51 -5.34
N GLU A 130 -3.54 35.17 -4.81
CA GLU A 130 -3.12 36.49 -5.28
C GLU A 130 -2.67 36.48 -6.75
N ILE A 131 -1.93 35.45 -7.17
CA ILE A 131 -1.50 35.30 -8.57
C ILE A 131 -2.71 35.06 -9.48
N ASN A 132 -3.64 34.20 -9.07
CA ASN A 132 -4.86 33.91 -9.84
C ASN A 132 -5.71 35.17 -10.02
N LYS A 133 -5.92 35.96 -8.97
CA LYS A 133 -6.63 37.26 -9.06
C LYS A 133 -5.96 38.23 -10.04
N LYS A 134 -4.63 38.26 -10.09
CA LYS A 134 -3.89 39.08 -11.06
C LYS A 134 -4.03 38.52 -12.48
N ALA A 135 -4.06 37.21 -12.65
CA ALA A 135 -4.22 36.55 -13.94
C ALA A 135 -5.62 36.80 -14.53
N ASP A 136 -6.67 36.71 -13.72
CA ASP A 136 -8.06 36.99 -14.13
C ASP A 136 -8.26 38.44 -14.59
N ALA A 137 -7.50 39.37 -14.01
CA ALA A 137 -7.53 40.79 -14.38
C ALA A 137 -6.60 41.14 -15.56
N ALA A 138 -5.73 40.22 -16.00
CA ALA A 138 -4.74 40.46 -17.04
C ALA A 138 -5.30 40.14 -18.44
N SER A 139 -5.18 41.09 -19.35
CA SER A 139 -5.47 40.90 -20.78
C SER A 139 -4.20 40.87 -21.66
N ASP A 140 -3.04 41.18 -21.08
CA ASP A 140 -1.74 41.16 -21.76
C ASP A 140 -1.05 39.80 -21.61
N TYR A 141 -0.70 39.20 -22.74
CA TYR A 141 0.00 37.93 -22.82
C TYR A 141 1.34 37.91 -22.05
N ARG A 142 2.10 39.03 -22.07
CA ARG A 142 3.38 39.11 -21.34
C ARG A 142 3.19 39.10 -19.82
N VAL A 143 2.08 39.69 -19.35
CA VAL A 143 1.71 39.67 -17.93
C VAL A 143 1.32 38.26 -17.51
N LEU A 144 0.55 37.55 -18.35
CA LEU A 144 0.18 36.15 -18.11
C LEU A 144 1.43 35.23 -18.06
N GLU A 145 2.39 35.42 -18.96
CA GLU A 145 3.65 34.65 -18.96
C GLU A 145 4.48 34.88 -17.68
N ALA A 146 4.57 36.12 -17.21
CA ALA A 146 5.25 36.45 -15.95
C ALA A 146 4.55 35.83 -14.74
N LEU A 147 3.22 35.85 -14.70
CA LEU A 147 2.43 35.23 -13.62
C LEU A 147 2.58 33.70 -13.61
N LEU A 148 2.65 33.05 -14.78
CA LEU A 148 2.94 31.61 -14.87
C LEU A 148 4.33 31.27 -14.31
N ALA A 149 5.34 32.11 -14.58
CA ALA A 149 6.67 31.94 -13.99
C ALA A 149 6.64 32.15 -12.47
N GLU A 150 5.84 33.09 -11.98
CA GLU A 150 5.63 33.32 -10.54
C GLU A 150 4.95 32.12 -9.87
N THR A 151 3.90 31.54 -10.47
CA THR A 151 3.26 30.30 -10.00
C THR A 151 4.26 29.17 -9.86
N LYS A 152 5.10 28.96 -10.88
CA LYS A 152 6.14 27.92 -10.85
C LYS A 152 7.12 28.13 -9.70
N ARG A 153 7.55 29.37 -9.47
CA ARG A 153 8.45 29.72 -8.35
C ARG A 153 7.80 29.44 -7.00
N VAL A 154 6.56 29.90 -6.80
CA VAL A 154 5.80 29.68 -5.56
C VAL A 154 5.65 28.18 -5.27
N ARG A 155 5.31 27.37 -6.27
CA ARG A 155 5.22 25.91 -6.13
C ARG A 155 6.58 25.26 -5.82
N SER A 156 7.66 25.73 -6.44
CA SER A 156 9.02 25.28 -6.13
C SER A 156 9.40 25.57 -4.68
N ASP A 157 9.11 26.78 -4.19
CA ASP A 157 9.36 27.18 -2.80
C ASP A 157 8.58 26.29 -1.83
N TYR A 158 7.31 26.00 -2.13
CA TYR A 158 6.50 25.07 -1.33
C TYR A 158 7.11 23.68 -1.28
N CYS A 159 7.48 23.12 -2.45
CA CYS A 159 8.08 21.80 -2.52
C CYS A 159 9.34 21.73 -1.65
N GLN A 160 10.22 22.73 -1.75
CA GLN A 160 11.47 22.77 -0.98
C GLN A 160 11.22 22.88 0.53
N ALA A 161 10.16 23.57 0.95
CA ALA A 161 9.81 23.70 2.35
C ALA A 161 9.15 22.44 2.93
N ALA A 162 8.26 21.79 2.18
CA ALA A 162 7.40 20.73 2.71
C ALA A 162 7.93 19.30 2.44
N SER A 163 8.56 19.07 1.29
CA SER A 163 9.00 17.72 0.92
C SER A 163 10.07 17.09 1.83
N PRO A 164 11.03 17.83 2.45
CA PRO A 164 12.05 17.19 3.28
C PRO A 164 11.45 16.42 4.47
N HIS A 165 10.53 17.06 5.20
CA HIS A 165 9.87 16.43 6.34
C HIS A 165 8.97 15.26 5.89
N PHE A 166 8.30 15.41 4.76
CA PHE A 166 7.49 14.32 4.19
C PHE A 166 8.36 13.10 3.81
N ILE A 167 9.53 13.34 3.23
CA ILE A 167 10.51 12.29 2.89
C ILE A 167 11.03 11.60 4.16
N GLU A 168 11.36 12.35 5.21
CA GLU A 168 11.76 11.78 6.50
C GLU A 168 10.69 10.83 7.04
N LEU A 169 9.42 11.23 7.02
CA LEU A 169 8.31 10.38 7.45
C LEU A 169 8.19 9.09 6.61
N LEU A 170 8.41 9.16 5.29
CA LEU A 170 8.44 7.98 4.43
C LEU A 170 9.59 7.04 4.80
N VAL A 171 10.77 7.58 5.08
CA VAL A 171 11.94 6.78 5.52
C VAL A 171 11.65 6.10 6.85
N GLU A 172 11.10 6.83 7.83
CA GLU A 172 10.70 6.26 9.12
C GLU A 172 9.66 5.15 8.95
N GLN A 173 8.61 5.40 8.15
CA GLN A 173 7.54 4.43 7.91
C GLN A 173 8.08 3.16 7.24
N ARG A 174 8.98 3.30 6.26
CA ARG A 174 9.64 2.17 5.60
C ARG A 174 10.45 1.34 6.59
N ALA A 175 11.26 1.98 7.42
CA ALA A 175 12.07 1.27 8.42
C ALA A 175 11.19 0.51 9.43
N ILE A 176 10.06 1.07 9.84
CA ILE A 176 9.09 0.36 10.69
C ILE A 176 8.49 -0.84 9.96
N LEU A 177 8.11 -0.67 8.69
CA LEU A 177 7.56 -1.77 7.89
C LEU A 177 8.58 -2.92 7.74
N GLU A 178 9.84 -2.60 7.47
CA GLU A 178 10.96 -3.57 7.38
C GLU A 178 11.15 -4.35 8.70
N ASN A 179 11.08 -3.67 9.84
CA ASN A 179 11.22 -4.30 11.15
C ASN A 179 9.99 -5.12 11.58
N ASP A 180 8.80 -4.62 11.28
CA ASP A 180 7.56 -5.14 11.87
C ASP A 180 6.88 -6.21 11.00
N VAL A 181 7.17 -6.28 9.69
CA VAL A 181 6.42 -7.13 8.74
C VAL A 181 6.31 -8.59 9.21
N THR A 182 7.39 -9.15 9.76
CA THR A 182 7.41 -10.52 10.28
C THR A 182 6.52 -10.68 11.51
N ALA A 183 6.56 -9.71 12.44
CA ALA A 183 5.72 -9.73 13.63
C ALA A 183 4.23 -9.54 13.28
N ILE A 184 3.92 -8.69 12.30
CA ILE A 184 2.55 -8.48 11.78
C ILE A 184 1.98 -9.79 11.23
N VAL A 185 2.73 -10.46 10.35
CA VAL A 185 2.32 -11.75 9.78
C VAL A 185 2.15 -12.80 10.89
N THR A 186 3.10 -12.88 11.81
CA THR A 186 3.06 -13.85 12.93
C THR A 186 1.85 -13.62 13.84
N ALA A 187 1.53 -12.36 14.17
CA ALA A 187 0.36 -12.03 14.99
C ALA A 187 -0.95 -12.40 14.27
N ALA A 188 -1.06 -12.09 12.97
CA ALA A 188 -2.22 -12.46 12.17
C ALA A 188 -2.38 -13.99 12.05
N ASP A 189 -1.27 -14.72 11.92
CA ASP A 189 -1.27 -16.18 11.90
C ASP A 189 -1.75 -16.78 13.23
N LEU A 190 -1.21 -16.30 14.37
CA LEU A 190 -1.64 -16.73 15.70
C LEU A 190 -3.13 -16.47 15.93
N SER A 191 -3.61 -15.29 15.53
CA SER A 191 -5.05 -14.94 15.57
C SER A 191 -5.88 -15.91 14.73
N GLN A 192 -5.41 -16.26 13.54
CA GLN A 192 -6.08 -17.22 12.68
C GLN A 192 -6.12 -18.61 13.31
N GLN A 193 -5.01 -19.11 13.86
CA GLN A 193 -4.96 -20.40 14.55
C GLN A 193 -5.96 -20.46 15.72
N ILE A 194 -6.09 -19.37 16.48
CA ILE A 194 -7.10 -19.22 17.53
C ILE A 194 -8.50 -19.38 16.93
N HIS A 195 -8.83 -18.63 15.88
CA HIS A 195 -10.14 -18.71 15.22
C HIS A 195 -10.43 -20.10 14.62
N CYS A 196 -9.43 -20.76 14.04
CA CYS A 196 -9.57 -22.13 13.53
C CYS A 196 -9.89 -23.12 14.66
N ARG A 197 -9.29 -22.93 15.85
CA ARG A 197 -9.56 -23.77 17.02
C ARG A 197 -10.93 -23.49 17.64
N THR A 198 -11.34 -22.23 17.77
CA THR A 198 -12.57 -21.84 18.48
C THR A 198 -13.81 -21.84 17.60
N LEU A 199 -13.69 -21.39 16.35
CA LEU A 199 -14.81 -21.24 15.41
C LEU A 199 -14.87 -22.39 14.40
N GLY A 200 -13.87 -23.26 14.37
CA GLY A 200 -13.80 -24.38 13.44
C GLY A 200 -13.56 -23.94 11.99
N PHE A 201 -12.93 -22.79 11.78
CA PHE A 201 -12.48 -22.37 10.46
C PHE A 201 -11.40 -23.29 9.91
N ILE A 202 -11.34 -23.41 8.58
CA ILE A 202 -10.23 -24.07 7.89
C ILE A 202 -9.04 -23.10 7.88
N TYR A 203 -7.88 -23.60 8.27
CA TYR A 203 -6.63 -22.84 8.33
C TYR A 203 -6.02 -22.66 6.94
N PHE A 204 -5.63 -21.43 6.62
CA PHE A 204 -4.92 -21.02 5.41
C PHE A 204 -3.83 -20.00 5.80
N PRO A 205 -2.54 -20.40 5.85
CA PRO A 205 -1.46 -19.53 6.32
C PRO A 205 -1.40 -18.20 5.55
N GLU A 206 -1.76 -18.20 4.27
CA GLU A 206 -1.75 -17.02 3.41
C GLU A 206 -2.67 -15.89 3.90
N LEU A 207 -3.76 -16.23 4.62
CA LEU A 207 -4.63 -15.21 5.20
C LEU A 207 -3.93 -14.37 6.29
N SER A 208 -2.81 -14.84 6.84
CA SER A 208 -1.98 -14.03 7.75
C SER A 208 -1.28 -12.85 7.05
N TYR A 209 -1.23 -12.84 5.72
CA TYR A 209 -0.54 -11.81 4.94
C TYR A 209 -1.40 -10.55 4.74
N GLU A 210 -2.71 -10.63 4.95
CA GLU A 210 -3.69 -9.56 4.66
C GLU A 210 -3.25 -8.20 5.24
N ASN A 211 -2.95 -8.16 6.54
CA ASN A 211 -2.57 -6.93 7.22
C ASN A 211 -1.22 -6.38 6.74
N ALA A 212 -0.27 -7.25 6.41
CA ALA A 212 1.03 -6.82 5.90
C ALA A 212 0.93 -6.20 4.51
N TYR A 213 0.12 -6.77 3.60
CA TYR A 213 -0.15 -6.14 2.30
C TYR A 213 -0.83 -4.78 2.44
N LEU A 214 -1.79 -4.64 3.35
CA LEU A 214 -2.44 -3.35 3.63
C LEU A 214 -1.43 -2.29 4.08
N ARG A 215 -0.46 -2.65 4.93
CA ARG A 215 0.61 -1.73 5.37
C ARG A 215 1.56 -1.34 4.24
N ILE A 216 1.91 -2.28 3.35
CA ILE A 216 2.69 -1.99 2.15
C ILE A 216 1.93 -1.01 1.23
N LEU A 217 0.64 -1.26 1.00
CA LEU A 217 -0.21 -0.37 0.18
C LEU A 217 -0.35 1.03 0.79
N ASP A 218 -0.48 1.13 2.11
CA ASP A 218 -0.52 2.41 2.82
C ASP A 218 0.80 3.19 2.66
N HIS A 219 1.95 2.52 2.73
CA HIS A 219 3.24 3.16 2.43
C HIS A 219 3.32 3.66 0.99
N LEU A 220 2.92 2.83 0.01
CA LEU A 220 2.89 3.20 -1.42
C LEU A 220 1.93 4.37 -1.71
N LYS A 221 0.84 4.50 -0.93
CA LYS A 221 -0.07 5.64 -1.02
C LYS A 221 0.66 6.95 -0.69
N TYR A 222 1.43 6.99 0.39
CA TYR A 222 2.19 8.20 0.74
C TYR A 222 3.36 8.44 -0.23
N MET A 223 4.01 7.39 -0.73
CA MET A 223 5.03 7.55 -1.79
C MET A 223 4.44 8.15 -3.07
N ASN A 224 3.20 7.81 -3.44
CA ASN A 224 2.51 8.46 -4.55
C ASN A 224 2.13 9.90 -4.22
N LEU A 225 1.70 10.17 -2.99
CA LEU A 225 1.38 11.53 -2.54
C LEU A 225 2.60 12.45 -2.60
N LEU A 226 3.81 11.96 -2.35
CA LEU A 226 5.04 12.75 -2.55
C LEU A 226 5.12 13.35 -3.96
N LEU A 227 4.60 12.69 -4.99
CA LEU A 227 4.66 13.17 -6.38
C LEU A 227 3.76 14.39 -6.64
N SER A 228 2.79 14.69 -5.77
CA SER A 228 1.98 15.90 -5.88
C SER A 228 2.77 17.17 -5.54
N PHE A 229 3.91 17.05 -4.86
CA PHE A 229 4.78 18.18 -4.55
C PHE A 229 5.60 18.66 -5.75
N CYS A 230 5.71 17.86 -6.82
CA CYS A 230 6.56 18.22 -7.95
C CYS A 230 6.05 19.50 -8.65
N PRO A 231 6.89 20.53 -8.80
CA PRO A 231 6.54 21.73 -9.55
C PRO A 231 6.33 21.37 -11.03
N GLY A 232 5.10 21.50 -11.55
CA GLY A 232 4.79 21.30 -12.97
C GLY A 232 4.15 19.96 -13.36
N ASN A 233 3.80 19.10 -12.40
CA ASN A 233 3.02 17.87 -12.62
C ASN A 233 1.49 18.14 -12.78
N GLU A 234 1.15 19.30 -13.35
CA GLU A 234 -0.22 19.78 -13.63
C GLU A 234 -0.72 19.35 -15.00
#